data_AF-A0A2V6D8G5-F1
#
_entry.id   AF-A0A2V6D8G5-F1
#
_cell.length_a   1.000
_cell.length_b   1.000
_cell.length_c   1.000
_cell.angle_alpha   90.00
_cell.angle_beta   90.00
_cell.angle_gamma   90.00
#
_symmetry.space_group_name_H-M   'P 1'
#
loop_
_entity.id
_entity.type
_entity.pdbx_description
1 polymer ?
#
loop_
_entity_poly.entity_id
_entity_poly.type
_entity_poly.pdbx_seq_one_letter_code
_entity_poly.pdbx_strand_id
1 'polypeptide(L)'
;MICDVAAFAAEDEDSADGLPAKYAKDYLIASNTISPEREFAVMYPANEPKLSDSDYVVALKPFAVLTKLATDRPYFRNENHGSLKATWSGDSSAVLITLGIKWGPGDVFLVELKNGKAARTTNLLAKVRAALLPDYRKAKAGKYNDTYDFVFEEADNNGFEFGGAGHVRINVFATTDPKGVSNSVWEGRFTGAWDIGHAKFTSAKVTREFAGTREHKPED
;
A
#
# COMPACT_ATOMS: atom_id res chain seq x y z
N MET A 1 13.27 -37.61 16.22
CA MET A 1 13.16 -36.86 14.96
C MET A 1 12.96 -35.41 15.37
N ILE A 2 14.05 -34.65 15.43
CA ILE A 2 14.06 -33.26 15.87
C ILE A 2 14.13 -32.44 14.58
N CYS A 3 13.04 -31.74 14.26
CA CYS A 3 13.02 -30.74 13.20
C CYS A 3 13.34 -29.40 13.84
N ASP A 4 14.58 -28.96 13.68
CA ASP A 4 15.01 -27.59 13.94
C ASP A 4 15.62 -27.08 12.63
N VAL A 5 14.92 -26.16 11.96
CA VAL A 5 15.54 -25.02 11.26
C VAL A 5 14.52 -23.88 11.24
N ALA A 6 14.48 -23.10 12.33
CA ALA A 6 14.01 -21.73 12.25
C ALA A 6 15.09 -20.92 11.53
N ALA A 7 14.92 -20.69 10.23
CA ALA A 7 15.70 -19.69 9.50
C ALA A 7 15.19 -18.31 9.93
N PHE A 8 15.84 -17.71 10.92
CA PHE A 8 15.79 -16.26 11.10
C PHE A 8 16.46 -15.63 9.88
N ALA A 9 15.65 -15.13 8.94
CA ALA A 9 16.16 -14.23 7.91
C ALA A 9 16.68 -12.98 8.62
N ALA A 10 17.97 -12.69 8.51
CA ALA A 10 18.47 -11.37 8.79
C ALA A 10 17.70 -10.40 7.87
N GLU A 11 17.06 -9.38 8.44
CA GLU A 11 16.57 -8.27 7.63
C GLU A 11 17.81 -7.62 7.01
N ASP A 12 18.04 -7.89 5.72
CA ASP A 12 19.04 -7.15 4.93
C ASP A 12 18.76 -5.64 5.13
N GLU A 13 19.77 -4.80 5.36
CA GLU A 13 19.54 -3.35 5.46
C GLU A 13 19.23 -2.75 4.07
N ASP A 14 18.41 -1.69 4.04
CA ASP A 14 18.19 -0.92 2.83
C ASP A 14 19.51 -0.31 2.32
N SER A 15 19.81 -0.49 1.03
CA SER A 15 21.13 -0.16 0.47
C SER A 15 21.07 0.49 -0.90
N ALA A 16 22.07 1.32 -1.21
CA ALA A 16 22.32 1.86 -2.55
C ALA A 16 23.21 0.94 -3.42
N ASP A 17 23.63 -0.21 -2.89
CA ASP A 17 24.55 -1.11 -3.57
C ASP A 17 23.97 -1.63 -4.89
N GLY A 18 24.79 -1.58 -5.95
CA GLY A 18 24.38 -1.98 -7.30
C GLY A 18 23.51 -0.95 -8.03
N LEU A 19 23.13 0.17 -7.40
CA LEU A 19 22.48 1.28 -8.09
C LEU A 19 23.47 2.01 -9.01
N PRO A 20 23.05 2.44 -10.21
CA PRO A 20 23.84 3.36 -11.01
C PRO A 20 24.15 4.66 -10.26
N ALA A 21 25.28 5.28 -10.57
CA ALA A 21 25.75 6.51 -9.90
C ALA A 21 24.71 7.65 -9.85
N LYS A 22 23.81 7.72 -10.84
CA LYS A 22 22.73 8.72 -10.87
C LYS A 22 21.64 8.53 -9.80
N TYR A 23 21.52 7.33 -9.20
CA TYR A 23 20.56 7.01 -8.15
C TYR A 23 21.25 6.76 -6.80
N ALA A 24 22.45 6.18 -6.80
CA ALA A 24 23.13 5.70 -5.59
C ALA A 24 23.36 6.76 -4.50
N LYS A 25 23.31 8.05 -4.83
CA LYS A 25 23.45 9.14 -3.86
C LYS A 25 22.15 9.45 -3.11
N ASP A 26 21.01 9.35 -3.80
CA ASP A 26 19.74 9.93 -3.35
C ASP A 26 18.64 8.86 -3.15
N TYR A 27 18.93 7.60 -3.49
CA TYR A 27 17.96 6.50 -3.45
C TYR A 27 18.55 5.25 -2.79
N LEU A 28 17.66 4.46 -2.19
CA LEU A 28 17.95 3.16 -1.60
C LEU A 28 17.01 2.11 -2.20
N ILE A 29 17.48 0.86 -2.25
CA ILE A 29 16.63 -0.33 -2.44
C ILE A 29 16.05 -0.71 -1.09
N ALA A 30 14.73 -0.86 -1.02
CA ALA A 30 14.05 -1.41 0.14
C ALA A 30 14.24 -2.93 0.17
N SER A 31 15.05 -3.41 1.10
CA SER A 31 15.45 -4.82 1.17
C SER A 31 14.26 -5.76 1.37
N ASN A 32 13.30 -5.33 2.19
CA ASN A 32 12.06 -6.04 2.48
C ASN A 32 11.08 -6.12 1.28
N THR A 33 11.41 -5.48 0.16
CA THR A 33 10.61 -5.51 -1.07
C THR A 33 11.22 -6.33 -2.19
N ILE A 34 12.40 -6.92 -1.97
CA ILE A 34 13.08 -7.74 -2.98
C ILE A 34 12.20 -8.95 -3.33
N SER A 35 11.99 -9.18 -4.63
CA SER A 35 11.26 -10.33 -5.15
C SER A 35 11.89 -11.65 -4.72
N PRO A 36 11.14 -12.77 -4.61
CA PRO A 36 11.67 -14.08 -4.27
C PRO A 36 12.93 -14.48 -5.06
N GLU A 37 12.93 -14.25 -6.38
CA GLU A 37 14.06 -14.54 -7.28
C GLU A 37 15.18 -13.48 -7.27
N ARG A 38 15.05 -12.45 -6.41
CA ARG A 38 15.97 -11.32 -6.27
C ARG A 38 16.23 -10.55 -7.59
N GLU A 39 15.24 -10.54 -8.47
CA GLU A 39 15.29 -9.85 -9.76
C GLU A 39 14.74 -8.43 -9.69
N PHE A 40 13.79 -8.17 -8.80
CA PHE A 40 13.06 -6.90 -8.70
C PHE A 40 12.99 -6.40 -7.26
N ALA A 41 12.82 -5.09 -7.08
CA ALA A 41 12.59 -4.46 -5.79
C ALA A 41 11.92 -3.09 -5.94
N VAL A 42 11.58 -2.47 -4.82
CA VAL A 42 11.22 -1.06 -4.73
C VAL A 42 12.45 -0.22 -4.39
N MET A 43 12.66 0.85 -5.14
CA MET A 43 13.67 1.87 -4.92
C MET A 43 12.97 3.16 -4.48
N TYR A 44 13.45 3.79 -3.41
CA TYR A 44 12.82 4.95 -2.80
C TYR A 44 13.84 6.03 -2.41
N PRO A 45 13.43 7.30 -2.27
CA PRO A 45 14.31 8.40 -1.82
C PRO A 45 14.94 8.16 -0.44
N ALA A 46 16.26 8.34 -0.34
CA ALA A 46 17.00 8.15 0.92
C ALA A 46 16.70 9.22 1.99
N ASN A 47 16.23 10.39 1.56
CA ASN A 47 15.90 11.55 2.40
C ASN A 47 14.47 12.02 2.09
N GLU A 48 13.98 13.00 2.87
CA GLU A 48 12.67 13.63 2.63
C GLU A 48 12.53 14.03 1.14
N PRO A 49 11.48 13.56 0.45
CA PRO A 49 11.36 13.68 -0.98
C PRO A 49 11.05 15.12 -1.38
N LYS A 50 11.67 15.57 -2.47
CA LYS A 50 11.29 16.80 -3.18
C LYS A 50 10.08 16.51 -4.06
N LEU A 51 9.41 17.56 -4.55
CA LEU A 51 8.26 17.45 -5.46
C LEU A 51 8.52 16.57 -6.71
N SER A 52 9.78 16.40 -7.12
CA SER A 52 10.16 15.56 -8.26
C SER A 52 10.49 14.10 -7.91
N ASP A 53 10.69 13.80 -6.63
CA ASP A 53 11.13 12.49 -6.16
C ASP A 53 9.96 11.51 -6.09
N SER A 54 10.24 10.22 -6.22
CA SER A 54 9.20 9.19 -6.32
C SER A 54 9.72 7.81 -6.00
N ASP A 55 8.81 6.92 -5.62
CA ASP A 55 9.12 5.50 -5.51
C ASP A 55 9.08 4.84 -6.89
N TYR A 56 9.96 3.86 -7.09
CA TYR A 56 10.08 3.13 -8.34
C TYR A 56 10.09 1.63 -8.10
N VAL A 57 9.50 0.87 -9.02
CA VAL A 57 9.82 -0.56 -9.15
C VAL A 57 10.98 -0.69 -10.13
N VAL A 58 12.00 -1.45 -9.74
CA VAL A 58 13.24 -1.61 -10.51
C VAL A 58 13.55 -3.10 -10.72
N ALA A 59 14.21 -3.40 -11.83
CA ALA A 59 14.98 -4.63 -11.99
C ALA A 59 16.39 -4.40 -11.43
N LEU A 60 16.95 -5.42 -10.78
CA LEU A 60 18.25 -5.35 -10.10
C LEU A 60 19.41 -5.78 -11.02
N LYS A 61 19.17 -6.71 -11.96
CA LYS A 61 20.24 -7.30 -12.82
C LYS A 61 19.75 -7.60 -14.26
N PRO A 62 20.17 -6.83 -15.29
CA PRO A 62 20.82 -5.53 -15.17
C PRO A 62 19.86 -4.51 -14.56
N PHE A 63 20.42 -3.48 -13.92
CA PHE A 63 19.61 -2.44 -13.32
C PHE A 63 18.74 -1.73 -14.37
N ALA A 64 17.42 -1.64 -14.11
CA ALA A 64 16.50 -0.87 -14.92
C ALA A 64 15.32 -0.36 -14.09
N VAL A 65 14.93 0.89 -14.29
CA VAL A 65 13.66 1.40 -13.74
C VAL A 65 12.51 0.87 -14.59
N LEU A 66 11.58 0.15 -13.97
CA LEU A 66 10.46 -0.49 -14.67
C LEU A 66 9.24 0.41 -14.69
N THR A 67 8.88 0.99 -13.55
CA THR A 67 7.77 1.94 -13.43
C THR A 67 7.97 2.87 -12.25
N LYS A 68 7.44 4.07 -12.38
CA LYS A 68 7.21 5.03 -11.29
C LYS A 68 5.91 4.65 -10.56
N LEU A 69 5.87 4.77 -9.24
CA LEU A 69 4.62 4.72 -8.46
C LEU A 69 4.00 6.12 -8.44
N ALA A 70 2.77 6.23 -8.91
CA ALA A 70 2.05 7.50 -8.99
C ALA A 70 1.39 7.81 -7.63
N THR A 71 2.18 8.35 -6.71
CA THR A 71 1.75 8.86 -5.40
C THR A 71 2.17 10.32 -5.25
N ASP A 72 1.39 11.07 -4.46
CA ASP A 72 1.75 12.43 -4.05
C ASP A 72 2.61 12.43 -2.77
N ARG A 73 2.85 11.26 -2.17
CA ARG A 73 3.63 11.08 -0.94
C ARG A 73 4.58 9.89 -1.09
N PRO A 74 5.71 10.07 -1.79
CA PRO A 74 6.73 9.03 -1.87
C PRO A 74 7.24 8.66 -0.47
N TYR A 75 7.54 7.38 -0.28
CA TYR A 75 8.17 6.92 0.96
C TYR A 75 9.60 7.45 1.07
N PHE A 76 10.08 7.64 2.30
CA PHE A 76 11.48 7.89 2.57
C PHE A 76 11.93 7.30 3.90
N ARG A 77 13.24 7.14 4.06
CA ARG A 77 13.81 6.51 5.26
C ARG A 77 13.50 7.35 6.49
N ASN A 78 13.07 6.68 7.57
CA ASN A 78 12.69 7.30 8.85
C ASN A 78 11.49 8.26 8.77
N GLU A 79 10.64 8.13 7.75
CA GLU A 79 9.37 8.85 7.71
C GLU A 79 8.54 8.54 8.95
N ASN A 80 8.06 9.58 9.66
CA ASN A 80 7.28 9.37 10.87
C ASN A 80 5.93 8.71 10.53
N HIS A 81 5.72 7.52 11.10
CA HIS A 81 4.58 6.66 10.82
C HIS A 81 4.45 6.18 9.35
N GLY A 82 5.47 6.39 8.53
CA GLY A 82 5.53 5.84 7.17
C GLY A 82 5.92 4.36 7.20
N SER A 83 5.48 3.59 6.20
CA SER A 83 6.04 2.26 5.96
C SER A 83 6.01 1.92 4.48
N LEU A 84 6.95 1.08 4.06
CA LEU A 84 7.00 0.49 2.72
C LEU A 84 7.00 -1.02 2.85
N LYS A 85 5.98 -1.68 2.29
CA LYS A 85 5.85 -3.14 2.26
C LYS A 85 5.59 -3.59 0.83
N ALA A 86 6.13 -4.75 0.45
CA ALA A 86 5.76 -5.41 -0.81
C ALA A 86 5.41 -6.87 -0.57
N THR A 87 4.40 -7.36 -1.30
CA THR A 87 4.01 -8.76 -1.35
C THR A 87 4.02 -9.19 -2.80
N TRP A 88 4.79 -10.22 -3.11
CA TRP A 88 4.90 -10.76 -4.47
C TRP A 88 3.89 -11.87 -4.71
N SER A 89 3.40 -12.00 -5.94
CA SER A 89 2.71 -13.21 -6.37
C SER A 89 3.70 -14.39 -6.34
N GLY A 90 3.20 -15.62 -6.16
CA GLY A 90 4.07 -16.79 -6.04
C GLY A 90 4.99 -17.04 -7.25
N ASP A 91 4.64 -16.52 -8.42
CA ASP A 91 5.43 -16.58 -9.66
C ASP A 91 6.18 -15.27 -9.98
N SER A 92 6.17 -14.29 -9.07
CA SER A 92 6.74 -12.94 -9.25
C SER A 92 6.22 -12.18 -10.48
N SER A 93 5.09 -12.59 -11.07
CA SER A 93 4.45 -11.88 -12.20
C SER A 93 3.71 -10.63 -11.77
N ALA A 94 3.43 -10.46 -10.48
CA ALA A 94 2.82 -9.26 -9.93
C ALA A 94 3.32 -8.95 -8.52
N VAL A 95 3.24 -7.69 -8.12
CA VAL A 95 3.56 -7.24 -6.75
C VAL A 95 2.50 -6.27 -6.25
N LEU A 96 2.08 -6.46 -5.00
CA LEU A 96 1.33 -5.48 -4.22
C LEU A 96 2.33 -4.67 -3.40
N ILE A 97 2.32 -3.35 -3.57
CA ILE A 97 3.22 -2.42 -2.86
C ILE A 97 2.34 -1.49 -2.03
N THR A 98 2.54 -1.50 -0.72
CA THR A 98 1.81 -0.66 0.22
C THR A 98 2.73 0.45 0.71
N LEU A 99 2.31 1.70 0.47
CA LEU A 99 2.86 2.89 1.10
C LEU A 99 1.96 3.22 2.30
N GLY A 100 2.43 2.91 3.49
CA GLY A 100 1.70 3.10 4.74
C GLY A 100 1.81 4.52 5.28
N ILE A 101 0.75 4.97 5.92
CA ILE A 101 0.67 6.18 6.73
C ILE A 101 0.27 5.79 8.15
N LYS A 102 0.15 6.80 9.03
CA LYS A 102 -0.17 6.64 10.46
C LYS A 102 -1.18 5.56 10.86
N TRP A 103 -2.27 5.39 10.11
CA TRP A 103 -3.36 4.50 10.51
C TRP A 103 -3.41 3.19 9.73
N GLY A 104 -2.69 3.10 8.61
CA GLY A 104 -2.82 2.01 7.66
C GLY A 104 -2.37 2.45 6.27
N PRO A 105 -2.86 1.82 5.19
CA PRO A 105 -2.37 2.11 3.85
C PRO A 105 -2.76 3.53 3.40
N GLY A 106 -1.76 4.29 2.94
CA GLY A 106 -1.94 5.56 2.23
C GLY A 106 -2.15 5.35 0.74
N ASP A 107 -1.41 4.40 0.16
CA ASP A 107 -1.59 3.87 -1.19
C ASP A 107 -1.31 2.36 -1.22
N VAL A 108 -1.98 1.65 -2.14
CA VAL A 108 -1.65 0.25 -2.47
C VAL A 108 -1.62 0.09 -3.98
N PHE A 109 -0.43 -0.17 -4.52
CA PHE A 109 -0.20 -0.38 -5.94
C PHE A 109 -0.15 -1.87 -6.27
N LEU A 110 -0.85 -2.27 -7.32
CA LEU A 110 -0.63 -3.53 -8.03
C LEU A 110 0.21 -3.23 -9.27
N VAL A 111 1.41 -3.81 -9.32
CA VAL A 111 2.29 -3.73 -10.49
C VAL A 111 2.36 -5.10 -11.14
N GLU A 112 1.95 -5.18 -12.40
CA GLU A 112 2.01 -6.38 -13.22
C GLU A 112 3.27 -6.37 -14.06
N LEU A 113 4.00 -7.47 -14.05
CA LEU A 113 5.23 -7.66 -14.79
C LEU A 113 5.01 -8.65 -15.94
N LYS A 114 5.54 -8.30 -17.12
CA LYS A 114 5.55 -9.17 -18.30
C LYS A 114 6.88 -9.03 -19.01
N ASN A 115 7.57 -10.15 -19.23
CA ASN A 115 8.86 -10.20 -19.92
C ASN A 115 9.89 -9.20 -19.31
N GLY A 116 9.99 -9.18 -17.98
CA GLY A 116 10.93 -8.30 -17.25
C GLY A 116 10.60 -6.80 -17.29
N LYS A 117 9.38 -6.42 -17.69
CA LYS A 117 8.92 -5.02 -17.76
C LYS A 117 7.60 -4.85 -17.02
N ALA A 118 7.35 -3.64 -16.51
CA ALA A 118 6.04 -3.29 -16.00
C ALA A 118 5.04 -3.21 -17.17
N ALA A 119 4.04 -4.10 -17.15
CA ALA A 119 2.95 -4.11 -18.11
C ALA A 119 1.84 -3.12 -17.72
N ARG A 120 1.56 -3.02 -16.42
CA ARG A 120 0.54 -2.12 -15.87
C ARG A 120 0.82 -1.84 -14.39
N THR A 121 0.47 -0.62 -13.97
CA THR A 121 0.52 -0.17 -12.57
C THR A 121 -0.85 0.37 -12.22
N THR A 122 -1.49 -0.18 -11.18
CA THR A 122 -2.82 0.25 -10.72
C THR A 122 -2.78 0.59 -9.24
N ASN A 123 -3.16 1.81 -8.87
CA ASN A 123 -3.40 2.15 -7.47
C ASN A 123 -4.78 1.60 -7.06
N LEU A 124 -4.79 0.42 -6.42
CA LEU A 124 -6.00 -0.27 -5.98
C LEU A 124 -6.69 0.48 -4.84
N LEU A 125 -5.94 1.08 -3.91
CA LEU A 125 -6.53 1.84 -2.81
C LEU A 125 -7.28 3.07 -3.32
N ALA A 126 -6.76 3.75 -4.36
CA ALA A 126 -7.48 4.85 -5.01
C ALA A 126 -8.82 4.39 -5.62
N LYS A 127 -8.87 3.18 -6.23
CA LYS A 127 -10.12 2.60 -6.74
C LYS A 127 -11.12 2.30 -5.61
N VAL A 128 -10.63 1.77 -4.50
CA VAL A 128 -11.45 1.49 -3.30
C VAL A 128 -11.96 2.79 -2.67
N ARG A 129 -11.11 3.80 -2.52
CA ARG A 129 -11.47 5.13 -2.03
C ARG A 129 -12.57 5.75 -2.91
N ALA A 130 -12.44 5.66 -4.23
CA ALA A 130 -13.45 6.14 -5.16
C ALA A 130 -14.80 5.41 -5.00
N ALA A 131 -14.79 4.11 -4.67
CA ALA A 131 -16.00 3.34 -4.42
C ALA A 131 -16.69 3.73 -3.10
N LEU A 132 -15.92 4.04 -2.04
CA LEU A 132 -16.43 4.45 -0.73
C LEU A 132 -16.95 5.90 -0.71
N LEU A 133 -16.37 6.76 -1.54
CA LEU A 133 -16.59 8.20 -1.53
C LEU A 133 -18.07 8.64 -1.65
N PRO A 134 -18.92 8.02 -2.51
CA PRO A 134 -20.34 8.36 -2.57
C PRO A 134 -21.08 8.13 -1.25
N ASP A 135 -20.77 7.04 -0.54
CA ASP A 135 -21.43 6.73 0.74
C ASP A 135 -21.03 7.71 1.84
N TYR A 136 -19.72 7.98 1.96
CA TYR A 136 -19.18 9.01 2.86
C TYR A 136 -19.85 10.37 2.64
N ARG A 137 -19.90 10.84 1.38
CA ARG A 137 -20.52 12.12 1.03
C ARG A 137 -22.00 12.17 1.39
N LYS A 138 -22.72 11.06 1.20
CA LYS A 138 -24.14 10.95 1.60
C LYS A 138 -24.31 11.01 3.12
N ALA A 139 -23.35 10.52 3.89
CA ALA A 139 -23.38 10.59 5.35
C ALA A 139 -23.15 12.00 5.91
N LYS A 140 -22.55 12.91 5.12
CA LYS A 140 -22.23 14.29 5.54
C LYS A 140 -21.37 14.37 6.80
N ALA A 141 -20.55 13.35 7.05
CA ALA A 141 -19.57 13.41 8.13
C ALA A 141 -18.46 14.42 7.81
N GLY A 142 -17.81 14.93 8.86
CA GLY A 142 -16.59 15.73 8.70
C GLY A 142 -15.45 14.89 8.14
N LYS A 143 -14.51 15.55 7.45
CA LYS A 143 -13.26 14.93 7.01
C LYS A 143 -12.38 14.57 8.20
N TYR A 144 -11.56 13.52 8.07
CA TYR A 144 -10.56 13.16 9.07
C TYR A 144 -9.56 14.29 9.32
N ASN A 145 -9.00 14.88 8.26
CA ASN A 145 -8.13 16.06 8.35
C ASN A 145 -8.10 16.85 7.04
N ASP A 146 -7.22 17.85 6.93
CA ASP A 146 -7.12 18.70 5.74
C ASP A 146 -6.65 17.98 4.47
N THR A 147 -6.01 16.82 4.60
CA THR A 147 -5.56 16.01 3.46
C THR A 147 -6.59 14.96 3.07
N TYR A 148 -7.18 14.27 4.04
CA TYR A 148 -7.97 13.06 3.79
C TYR A 148 -9.40 13.23 4.30
N ASP A 149 -10.35 12.91 3.42
CA ASP A 149 -11.76 12.71 3.79
C ASP A 149 -11.91 11.66 4.89
N PHE A 150 -11.27 10.50 4.69
CA PHE A 150 -11.21 9.39 5.63
C PHE A 150 -9.89 8.63 5.44
N VAL A 151 -9.51 7.85 6.44
CA VAL A 151 -8.31 7.00 6.44
C VAL A 151 -8.70 5.54 6.48
N PHE A 152 -7.78 4.67 6.08
CA PHE A 152 -7.94 3.22 6.18
C PHE A 152 -7.18 2.72 7.40
N GLU A 153 -7.80 1.85 8.19
CA GLU A 153 -7.15 1.26 9.36
C GLU A 153 -6.60 -0.14 9.06
N GLU A 154 -5.36 -0.36 9.45
CA GLU A 154 -4.75 -1.70 9.48
C GLU A 154 -5.34 -2.49 10.66
N ALA A 155 -5.93 -3.65 10.38
CA ALA A 155 -6.45 -4.57 11.39
C ALA A 155 -6.36 -6.01 10.86
N ASP A 156 -6.52 -6.99 11.75
CA ASP A 156 -6.51 -8.40 11.36
C ASP A 156 -7.57 -8.68 10.29
N ASN A 157 -7.15 -9.34 9.20
CA ASN A 157 -7.96 -9.65 8.01
C ASN A 157 -8.41 -8.42 7.19
N ASN A 158 -7.86 -7.23 7.46
CA ASN A 158 -7.98 -6.06 6.58
C ASN A 158 -6.74 -5.95 5.69
N GLY A 159 -6.92 -5.82 4.39
CA GLY A 159 -5.84 -5.55 3.47
C GLY A 159 -6.13 -5.91 2.01
N PHE A 160 -5.03 -6.08 1.28
CA PHE A 160 -4.96 -6.47 -0.11
C PHE A 160 -4.10 -7.71 -0.19
N GLU A 161 -4.67 -8.80 -0.70
CA GLU A 161 -3.99 -10.09 -0.72
C GLU A 161 -4.16 -10.75 -2.08
N PHE A 162 -3.12 -11.41 -2.59
CA PHE A 162 -3.30 -12.28 -3.74
C PHE A 162 -4.22 -13.44 -3.38
N GLY A 163 -5.36 -13.54 -4.07
CA GLY A 163 -6.37 -14.56 -3.82
C GLY A 163 -6.51 -15.52 -5.00
N GLY A 164 -5.94 -16.71 -4.91
CA GLY A 164 -6.01 -17.71 -5.98
C GLY A 164 -5.47 -17.20 -7.34
N ALA A 165 -5.70 -17.94 -8.41
CA ALA A 165 -5.16 -17.58 -9.73
C ALA A 165 -5.73 -16.23 -10.24
N GLY A 166 -4.86 -15.23 -10.36
CA GLY A 166 -5.11 -14.00 -11.11
C GLY A 166 -5.99 -12.93 -10.43
N HIS A 167 -6.19 -12.99 -9.11
CA HIS A 167 -7.02 -12.02 -8.40
C HIS A 167 -6.34 -11.44 -7.16
N VAL A 168 -6.75 -10.22 -6.79
CA VAL A 168 -6.46 -9.61 -5.49
C VAL A 168 -7.76 -9.53 -4.69
N ARG A 169 -7.81 -10.16 -3.52
CA ARG A 169 -8.88 -10.01 -2.53
C ARG A 169 -8.64 -8.73 -1.73
N ILE A 170 -9.73 -8.02 -1.47
CA ILE A 170 -9.68 -6.72 -0.81
C ILE A 170 -10.74 -6.72 0.29
N ASN A 171 -10.32 -6.46 1.51
CA ASN A 171 -11.20 -6.20 2.63
C ASN A 171 -10.59 -5.04 3.42
N VAL A 172 -11.18 -3.86 3.39
CA VAL A 172 -10.61 -2.71 4.10
C VAL A 172 -11.68 -1.95 4.85
N PHE A 173 -11.32 -1.49 6.04
CA PHE A 173 -12.12 -0.59 6.86
C PHE A 173 -11.59 0.83 6.70
N ALA A 174 -12.51 1.80 6.64
CA ALA A 174 -12.23 3.21 6.55
C ALA A 174 -13.04 3.99 7.57
N THR A 175 -12.43 5.01 8.16
CA THR A 175 -13.07 5.87 9.17
C THR A 175 -12.65 7.33 9.01
N THR A 176 -13.50 8.24 9.47
CA THR A 176 -13.16 9.65 9.69
C THR A 176 -12.59 9.90 11.09
N ASP A 177 -12.65 8.91 11.99
CA ASP A 177 -12.31 9.08 13.40
C ASP A 177 -11.49 7.90 13.95
N PRO A 178 -10.26 7.69 13.46
CA PRO A 178 -9.40 6.58 13.90
C PRO A 178 -8.95 6.69 15.37
N LYS A 179 -9.22 7.83 16.03
CA LYS A 179 -8.91 8.04 17.45
C LYS A 179 -10.12 7.90 18.36
N GLY A 180 -11.34 7.84 17.81
CA GLY A 180 -12.55 7.90 18.62
C GLY A 180 -12.68 9.20 19.41
N VAL A 181 -12.45 10.36 18.79
CA VAL A 181 -12.58 11.68 19.44
C VAL A 181 -13.50 12.65 18.69
N SER A 182 -13.98 12.27 17.51
CA SER A 182 -14.88 13.11 16.71
C SER A 182 -16.34 12.92 17.11
N ASN A 183 -17.07 14.02 17.22
CA ASN A 183 -18.52 13.99 17.46
C ASN A 183 -19.32 13.67 16.19
N SER A 184 -18.71 13.64 15.01
CA SER A 184 -19.37 13.26 13.76
C SER A 184 -18.49 12.24 13.05
N VAL A 185 -18.96 10.99 13.01
CA VAL A 185 -18.17 9.86 12.54
C VAL A 185 -18.86 9.23 11.32
N TRP A 186 -18.05 8.83 10.36
CA TRP A 186 -18.42 7.88 9.32
C TRP A 186 -17.43 6.73 9.31
N GLU A 187 -17.96 5.51 9.21
CA GLU A 187 -17.22 4.27 9.09
C GLU A 187 -17.79 3.46 7.93
N GLY A 188 -16.90 2.98 7.08
CA GLY A 188 -17.27 2.20 5.90
C GLY A 188 -16.29 1.05 5.67
N ARG A 189 -16.83 -0.07 5.22
CA ARG A 189 -16.06 -1.23 4.78
C ARG A 189 -16.21 -1.43 3.28
N PHE A 190 -15.09 -1.69 2.62
CA PHE A 190 -15.07 -2.21 1.27
C PHE A 190 -14.64 -3.67 1.29
N THR A 191 -15.42 -4.53 0.64
CA THR A 191 -15.04 -5.93 0.37
C THR A 191 -15.20 -6.21 -1.12
N GLY A 192 -14.20 -6.82 -1.74
CA GLY A 192 -14.24 -7.09 -3.17
C GLY A 192 -13.07 -7.93 -3.67
N ALA A 193 -13.08 -8.16 -4.97
CA ALA A 193 -12.01 -8.85 -5.67
C ALA A 193 -11.67 -8.07 -6.95
N TRP A 194 -10.38 -7.88 -7.18
CA TRP A 194 -9.84 -7.31 -8.41
C TRP A 194 -9.31 -8.42 -9.29
N ASP A 195 -9.77 -8.48 -10.54
CA ASP A 195 -9.18 -9.34 -11.57
C ASP A 195 -7.96 -8.65 -12.15
N ILE A 196 -6.80 -9.29 -11.96
CA ILE A 196 -5.50 -8.76 -12.36
C ILE A 196 -5.48 -8.63 -13.88
N GLY A 197 -5.79 -9.69 -14.63
CA GLY A 197 -5.69 -9.70 -16.09
C GLY A 197 -6.59 -8.64 -16.76
N HIS A 198 -7.84 -8.51 -16.30
CA HIS A 198 -8.81 -7.58 -16.86
C HIS A 198 -8.77 -6.17 -16.27
N ALA A 199 -7.98 -5.93 -15.22
CA ALA A 199 -7.94 -4.66 -14.47
C ALA A 199 -9.32 -4.08 -14.13
N LYS A 200 -10.15 -4.89 -13.48
CA LYS A 200 -11.44 -4.45 -12.97
C LYS A 200 -11.83 -5.21 -11.73
N PHE A 201 -12.72 -4.62 -10.92
CA PHE A 201 -13.39 -5.37 -9.87
C PHE A 201 -14.31 -6.43 -10.48
N THR A 202 -14.17 -7.68 -10.04
CA THR A 202 -15.16 -8.76 -10.28
C THR A 202 -16.25 -8.74 -9.22
N SER A 203 -15.93 -8.21 -8.04
CA SER A 203 -16.89 -7.86 -7.00
C SER A 203 -16.45 -6.59 -6.27
N ALA A 204 -17.42 -5.77 -5.87
CA ALA A 204 -17.20 -4.56 -5.09
C ALA A 204 -18.45 -4.31 -4.23
N LYS A 205 -18.29 -4.42 -2.92
CA LYS A 205 -19.35 -4.15 -1.94
C LYS A 205 -18.86 -3.08 -0.98
N VAL A 206 -19.63 -2.00 -0.90
CA VAL A 206 -19.49 -0.98 0.15
C VAL A 206 -20.56 -1.22 1.20
N THR A 207 -20.14 -1.28 2.46
CA THR A 207 -21.03 -1.40 3.61
C THR A 207 -20.75 -0.22 4.53
N ARG A 208 -21.76 0.58 4.82
CA ARG A 208 -21.67 1.58 5.89
C ARG A 208 -21.78 0.85 7.22
N GLU A 209 -20.76 0.97 8.06
CA GLU A 209 -20.76 0.36 9.40
C GLU A 209 -21.35 1.35 10.42
N PHE A 210 -21.04 2.63 10.29
CA PHE A 210 -21.59 3.68 11.14
C PHE A 210 -21.66 5.02 10.40
N ALA A 211 -22.69 5.82 10.69
CA ALA A 211 -22.72 7.24 10.35
C ALA A 211 -23.60 7.98 11.35
N GLY A 212 -23.02 8.94 12.06
CA GLY A 212 -23.76 9.74 13.03
C GLY A 212 -22.86 10.34 14.11
N THR A 213 -23.49 10.73 15.21
CA THR A 213 -22.82 11.29 16.38
C THR A 213 -22.50 10.19 17.39
N ARG A 214 -21.26 10.16 17.87
CA ARG A 214 -20.87 9.38 19.05
C ARG A 214 -20.70 10.33 20.23
N GLU A 215 -21.32 10.00 21.35
CA GLU A 215 -21.00 10.64 22.62
C GLU A 215 -19.73 10.01 23.16
N HIS A 216 -18.65 10.79 23.20
CA HIS A 216 -17.43 10.38 23.87
C HIS A 216 -17.61 10.58 25.37
N LYS A 217 -17.74 9.48 26.12
CA LYS A 217 -17.56 9.55 27.56
C LYS A 217 -16.07 9.79 27.81
N PRO A 218 -15.68 10.85 28.54
CA PRO A 218 -14.30 10.97 28.96
C PRO A 218 -13.91 9.72 29.74
N GLU A 219 -12.77 9.12 29.40
CA GLU A 219 -12.13 8.15 30.29
C GLU A 219 -11.66 8.91 31.54
N ASP A 220 -12.17 8.51 32.71
CA ASP A 220 -11.78 9.03 34.02
C ASP A 220 -10.34 8.62 34.39
#